data_AF-A0A6C0U2F3-F1
#
_entry.id   AF-A0A6C0U2F3-F1
#
_cell.length_a   1.000
_cell.length_b   1.000
_cell.length_c   1.000
_cell.angle_alpha   90.00
_cell.angle_beta   90.00
_cell.angle_gamma   90.00
#
_symmetry.space_group_name_H-M   'P 1'
#
loop_
_entity.id
_entity.type
_entity.pdbx_description
1 polymer ?
#
loop_
_entity_poly.entity_id
_entity_poly.type
_entity_poly.pdbx_seq_one_letter_code
_entity_poly.pdbx_strand_id
1 'polypeptide(L)'
;MVEFADTERELRLGHSTSWTAENCTMPKKSTIPDLCPMEPADPFGLGLSLPSGIRHLEINSHYYRELARFEFSRRLFRPIRFVIENNGEVTARNVHVDFRVPGTIGVIIVYTSDIPSRPSQKSNLLGISSPPMLLSNMSRQAPGSITITESDGYSVEIECGDLQPGRKVWSEVVYVCSKESQTITFRGAVFADNLPKPRNVELCINTTIDATALSVTQLLSL
;
A
#
# COMPACT_ATOMS: atom_id res chain seq x y z
N MET A 1 3.35 13.36 20.97
CA MET A 1 4.60 12.96 20.26
C MET A 1 4.19 12.06 19.12
N VAL A 2 4.84 12.17 17.97
CA VAL A 2 4.55 11.33 16.80
C VAL A 2 5.87 10.83 16.22
N GLU A 3 5.95 9.54 15.93
CA GLU A 3 7.17 8.88 15.45
C GLU A 3 6.82 7.81 14.41
N PHE A 4 7.79 7.38 13.60
CA PHE A 4 7.67 6.16 12.82
C PHE A 4 7.64 4.94 13.73
N ALA A 5 6.91 3.94 13.27
CA ALA A 5 6.71 2.66 13.93
C ALA A 5 7.07 1.51 12.99
N ASP A 6 7.56 0.42 13.57
CA ASP A 6 7.68 -0.86 12.89
C ASP A 6 6.26 -1.36 12.52
N THR A 7 6.12 -1.94 11.33
CA THR A 7 4.83 -2.35 10.79
C THR A 7 4.36 -3.69 11.34
N GLU A 8 5.30 -4.55 11.78
CA GLU A 8 5.02 -5.87 12.31
C GLU A 8 5.12 -5.91 13.85
N ARG A 9 6.01 -5.07 14.40
CA ARG A 9 6.28 -5.00 15.84
C ARG A 9 5.74 -3.70 16.40
N GLU A 10 5.28 -3.71 17.64
CA GLU A 10 4.92 -2.50 18.38
C GLU A 10 6.18 -1.74 18.86
N LEU A 11 7.10 -1.46 17.93
CA LEU A 11 8.38 -0.82 18.17
C LEU A 11 8.41 0.57 17.52
N ARG A 12 9.02 1.53 18.22
CA ARG A 12 9.25 2.88 17.69
C ARG A 12 10.56 2.93 16.92
N LEU A 13 10.51 3.54 15.75
CA LEU A 13 11.68 3.77 14.90
C LEU A 13 12.22 5.21 15.06
N GLY A 14 11.42 6.12 15.65
CA GLY A 14 11.81 7.51 15.90
C GLY A 14 11.37 8.47 14.80
N HIS A 15 12.01 9.65 14.73
CA HIS A 15 11.61 10.72 13.80
C HIS A 15 12.23 10.61 12.41
N SER A 16 13.20 9.71 12.25
CA SER A 16 13.89 9.47 10.98
C SER A 16 14.06 7.97 10.79
N THR A 17 13.84 7.50 9.56
CA THR A 17 14.11 6.12 9.16
C THR A 17 14.79 6.09 7.79
N SER A 18 15.43 4.98 7.46
CA SER A 18 16.02 4.77 6.15
C SER A 18 15.65 3.40 5.62
N TRP A 19 15.48 3.30 4.30
CA TRP A 19 15.27 2.02 3.65
C TRP A 19 15.87 1.99 2.26
N THR A 20 16.11 0.78 1.80
CA THR A 20 16.50 0.49 0.42
C THR A 20 15.31 -0.14 -0.31
N ALA A 21 15.07 0.33 -1.53
CA ALA A 21 14.08 -0.25 -2.43
C ALA A 21 14.63 -0.35 -3.85
N GLU A 22 13.96 -1.14 -4.67
CA GLU A 22 14.43 -1.45 -6.02
C GLU A 22 13.40 -0.93 -7.03
N ASN A 23 13.83 -0.01 -7.88
CA ASN A 23 13.06 0.44 -9.04
C ASN A 23 13.37 -0.49 -10.21
N CYS A 24 12.65 -1.61 -10.24
CA CYS A 24 12.85 -2.65 -11.23
C CYS A 24 12.05 -2.36 -12.51
N THR A 25 12.76 -2.16 -13.62
CA THR A 25 12.14 -2.01 -14.93
C THR A 25 11.57 -3.34 -15.40
N MET A 26 10.24 -3.42 -15.48
CA MET A 26 9.54 -4.60 -15.96
C MET A 26 9.54 -4.70 -17.49
N PRO A 27 9.50 -5.92 -18.07
CA PRO A 27 9.42 -6.08 -19.51
C PRO A 27 8.12 -5.49 -20.05
N LYS A 28 8.12 -5.05 -21.31
CA LYS A 28 6.95 -4.44 -21.94
C LYS A 28 5.77 -5.41 -21.89
N LYS A 29 4.57 -4.89 -21.56
CA LYS A 29 3.35 -5.71 -21.47
C LYS A 29 3.08 -6.55 -22.71
N SER A 30 3.43 -6.04 -23.90
CA SER A 30 3.29 -6.74 -25.19
C SER A 30 4.24 -7.94 -25.36
N THR A 31 5.35 -7.97 -24.62
CA THR A 31 6.33 -9.07 -24.64
C THR A 31 6.07 -10.13 -23.58
N ILE A 32 5.15 -9.87 -22.65
CA ILE A 32 4.78 -10.82 -21.59
C ILE A 32 3.70 -11.76 -22.15
N PRO A 33 3.98 -13.07 -22.27
CA PRO A 33 3.00 -14.03 -22.77
C PRO A 33 1.84 -14.21 -21.79
N ASP A 34 0.66 -14.55 -22.32
CA ASP A 34 -0.45 -15.02 -21.50
C ASP A 34 -0.19 -16.48 -21.07
N LEU A 35 -0.59 -16.85 -19.85
CA LEU A 35 -0.33 -18.17 -19.27
C LEU A 35 -1.01 -19.29 -20.09
N CYS A 36 -2.17 -18.99 -20.65
CA CYS A 36 -2.86 -19.84 -21.60
C CYS A 36 -3.14 -18.99 -22.85
N PRO A 37 -2.52 -19.28 -24.00
CA PRO A 37 -2.91 -18.60 -25.24
C PRO A 37 -4.37 -18.95 -25.52
N MET A 38 -5.20 -17.95 -25.84
CA MET A 38 -6.54 -18.20 -26.36
C MET A 38 -6.39 -19.13 -27.56
N GLU A 39 -6.88 -20.37 -27.45
CA GLU A 39 -6.92 -21.25 -28.62
C GLU A 39 -7.77 -20.55 -29.69
N PRO A 40 -7.30 -20.50 -30.94
CA PRO A 40 -8.10 -19.95 -32.02
C PRO A 40 -9.43 -20.71 -32.05
N ALA A 41 -10.53 -19.96 -32.06
CA ALA A 41 -11.85 -20.53 -32.21
C ALA A 41 -11.84 -21.45 -33.44
N ASP A 42 -12.19 -22.71 -33.22
CA ASP A 42 -12.09 -23.79 -34.19
C ASP A 42 -12.74 -23.35 -35.52
N PRO A 43 -11.99 -23.27 -36.64
CA PRO A 43 -12.48 -22.70 -37.89
C PRO A 43 -13.63 -23.50 -38.53
N PHE A 44 -13.95 -24.68 -37.99
CA PHE A 44 -14.99 -25.57 -38.50
C PHE A 44 -16.22 -25.72 -37.60
N GLY A 45 -16.27 -25.11 -36.40
CA GLY A 45 -17.46 -25.15 -35.54
C GLY A 45 -17.90 -26.56 -35.10
N LEU A 46 -17.06 -27.58 -35.30
CA LEU A 46 -17.34 -28.98 -34.95
C LEU A 46 -16.81 -29.23 -33.54
N GLY A 47 -17.60 -28.83 -32.54
CA GLY A 47 -17.28 -28.94 -31.11
C GLY A 47 -17.02 -30.36 -30.61
N LEU A 48 -15.90 -30.95 -30.99
CA LEU A 48 -15.33 -32.17 -30.44
C LEU A 48 -14.20 -31.81 -29.47
N SER A 49 -14.53 -31.03 -28.43
CA SER A 49 -13.66 -30.89 -27.26
C SER A 49 -14.15 -31.83 -26.17
N LEU A 50 -13.21 -32.63 -25.65
CA LEU A 50 -13.30 -33.60 -24.54
C LEU A 50 -14.30 -33.20 -23.43
N PRO A 51 -14.94 -34.18 -22.76
CA PRO A 51 -16.05 -33.94 -21.84
C PRO A 51 -15.71 -32.90 -20.76
N SER A 52 -16.52 -31.85 -20.76
CA SER A 52 -16.43 -30.58 -20.04
C SER A 52 -16.49 -30.65 -18.49
N GLY A 53 -16.13 -31.78 -17.87
CA GLY A 53 -16.22 -31.96 -16.42
C GLY A 53 -15.04 -31.43 -15.59
N ILE A 54 -13.89 -31.12 -16.22
CA ILE A 54 -12.64 -30.72 -15.53
C ILE A 54 -12.20 -29.28 -15.91
N ARG A 55 -12.92 -28.61 -16.83
CA ARG A 55 -12.58 -27.25 -17.32
C ARG A 55 -12.96 -26.11 -16.34
N HIS A 56 -13.46 -26.43 -15.14
CA HIS A 56 -13.96 -25.45 -14.16
C HIS A 56 -12.89 -24.88 -13.19
N LEU A 57 -11.61 -24.95 -13.54
CA LEU A 57 -10.62 -24.06 -12.95
C LEU A 57 -10.28 -23.05 -14.04
N GLU A 58 -10.96 -21.91 -14.08
CA GLU A 58 -10.61 -20.87 -15.05
C GLU A 58 -9.17 -20.45 -14.74
N ILE A 59 -8.25 -20.80 -15.64
CA ILE A 59 -6.84 -20.47 -15.51
C ILE A 59 -6.73 -18.98 -15.76
N ASN A 60 -6.04 -18.24 -14.88
CA ASN A 60 -5.82 -16.81 -15.06
C ASN A 60 -4.88 -16.59 -16.25
N SER A 61 -5.42 -16.24 -17.41
CA SER A 61 -4.66 -16.00 -18.64
C SER A 61 -3.65 -14.86 -18.48
N HIS A 62 -3.97 -13.85 -17.67
CA HIS A 62 -3.14 -12.67 -17.44
C HIS A 62 -2.17 -12.80 -16.27
N TYR A 63 -2.01 -14.01 -15.72
CA TYR A 63 -1.18 -14.31 -14.56
C TYR A 63 0.20 -13.64 -14.60
N TYR A 64 0.97 -13.79 -15.69
CA TYR A 64 2.32 -13.22 -15.77
C TYR A 64 2.33 -11.69 -15.82
N ARG A 65 1.28 -11.06 -16.35
CA ARG A 65 1.14 -9.59 -16.38
C ARG A 65 0.79 -9.06 -15.00
N GLU A 66 -0.06 -9.76 -14.26
CA GLU A 66 -0.37 -9.45 -12.86
C GLU A 66 0.83 -9.70 -11.96
N LEU A 67 1.60 -10.76 -12.22
CA LEU A 67 2.82 -11.09 -11.49
C LEU A 67 3.88 -10.01 -11.66
N ALA A 68 4.05 -9.47 -12.87
CA ALA A 68 4.96 -8.36 -13.12
C ALA A 68 4.57 -7.10 -12.32
N ARG A 69 3.26 -6.79 -12.23
CA ARG A 69 2.76 -5.66 -11.41
C ARG A 69 2.98 -5.90 -9.93
N PHE A 70 2.67 -7.11 -9.46
CA PHE A 70 2.90 -7.53 -8.08
C PHE A 70 4.38 -7.39 -7.70
N GLU A 71 5.29 -7.93 -8.51
CA GLU A 71 6.73 -7.85 -8.26
C GLU A 71 7.25 -6.42 -8.29
N PHE A 72 6.75 -5.59 -9.21
CA PHE A 72 7.10 -4.17 -9.25
C PHE A 72 6.71 -3.47 -7.95
N SER A 73 5.45 -3.61 -7.54
CA SER A 73 4.96 -2.98 -6.30
C SER A 73 5.68 -3.52 -5.07
N ARG A 74 5.90 -4.83 -4.97
CA ARG A 74 6.61 -5.48 -3.85
C ARG A 74 8.04 -4.97 -3.69
N ARG A 75 8.75 -4.76 -4.80
CA ARG A 75 10.15 -4.32 -4.80
C ARG A 75 10.31 -2.83 -4.46
N LEU A 76 9.38 -2.01 -4.93
CA LEU A 76 9.47 -0.55 -4.87
C LEU A 76 8.79 0.06 -3.63
N PHE A 77 7.61 -0.44 -3.24
CA PHE A 77 6.86 0.12 -2.13
C PHE A 77 7.37 -0.42 -0.79
N ARG A 78 7.39 0.45 0.22
CA ARG A 78 7.75 0.09 1.60
C ARG A 78 6.61 0.47 2.53
N PRO A 79 6.18 -0.45 3.41
CA PRO A 79 5.15 -0.15 4.38
C PRO A 79 5.72 0.77 5.46
N ILE A 80 4.90 1.71 5.91
CA ILE A 80 5.19 2.55 7.07
C ILE A 80 3.99 2.60 7.99
N ARG A 81 4.28 2.88 9.25
CA ARG A 81 3.30 3.07 10.30
C ARG A 81 3.73 4.23 11.19
N PHE A 82 2.77 4.90 11.79
CA PHE A 82 2.99 5.98 12.74
C PHE A 82 2.53 5.56 14.13
N VAL A 83 3.22 6.06 15.15
CA VAL A 83 2.79 5.95 16.54
C VAL A 83 2.62 7.34 17.12
N ILE A 84 1.45 7.58 17.71
CA ILE A 84 1.09 8.83 18.36
C ILE A 84 0.95 8.56 19.85
N GLU A 85 1.69 9.29 20.67
CA GLU A 85 1.65 9.16 22.13
C GLU A 85 1.39 10.50 22.79
N ASN A 86 0.51 10.52 23.80
CA ASN A 86 0.36 11.68 24.66
C ASN A 86 1.38 11.65 25.80
N ASN A 87 2.43 12.47 25.69
CA ASN A 87 3.45 12.65 26.74
C ASN A 87 3.10 13.79 27.72
N GLY A 88 1.93 14.39 27.60
CA GLY A 88 1.47 15.43 28.51
C GLY A 88 0.86 14.85 29.79
N GLU A 89 0.66 15.71 30.78
CA GLU A 89 0.04 15.34 32.06
C GLU A 89 -1.50 15.30 32.00
N VAL A 90 -2.09 15.84 30.93
CA VAL A 90 -3.54 15.96 30.74
C VAL A 90 -3.97 15.18 29.50
N THR A 91 -5.16 14.59 29.55
CA THR A 91 -5.80 13.94 28.40
C THR A 91 -5.93 14.91 27.23
N ALA A 92 -5.37 14.55 26.09
CA ALA A 92 -5.55 15.28 24.84
C ALA A 92 -6.87 14.84 24.20
N ARG A 93 -7.76 15.79 23.89
CA ARG A 93 -9.10 15.49 23.35
C ARG A 93 -9.12 15.67 21.84
N ASN A 94 -9.83 14.78 21.16
CA ASN A 94 -10.04 14.83 19.70
C ASN A 94 -8.72 15.03 18.92
N VAL A 95 -7.73 14.20 19.22
CA VAL A 95 -6.41 14.30 18.62
C VAL A 95 -6.45 13.81 17.18
N HIS A 96 -5.92 14.61 16.27
CA HIS A 96 -5.62 14.20 14.89
C HIS A 96 -4.26 14.76 14.47
N VAL A 97 -3.65 14.13 13.47
CA VAL A 97 -2.35 14.52 12.92
C VAL A 97 -2.51 14.70 11.42
N ASP A 98 -2.14 15.87 10.91
CA ASP A 98 -2.07 16.14 9.47
C ASP A 98 -0.61 16.24 9.06
N PHE A 99 -0.20 15.39 8.12
CA PHE A 99 1.09 15.46 7.45
C PHE A 99 0.91 15.91 6.01
N ARG A 100 1.77 16.83 5.58
CA ARG A 100 1.96 17.20 4.19
C ARG A 100 3.28 16.68 3.70
N VAL A 101 3.21 15.92 2.62
CA VAL A 101 4.35 15.48 1.84
C VAL A 101 4.29 16.24 0.52
N PRO A 102 5.28 17.09 0.21
CA PRO A 102 5.34 17.77 -1.08
C PRO A 102 5.25 16.76 -2.22
N GLY A 103 4.65 17.15 -3.33
CA GLY A 103 4.63 16.36 -4.58
C GLY A 103 6.02 16.26 -5.21
N THR A 104 7.00 15.74 -4.47
CA THR A 104 8.34 15.50 -4.97
C THR A 104 8.27 14.42 -6.04
N ILE A 105 9.05 14.61 -7.11
CA ILE A 105 9.00 13.76 -8.29
C ILE A 105 9.18 12.29 -7.88
N GLY A 106 8.23 11.46 -8.29
CA GLY A 106 8.30 10.01 -8.12
C GLY A 106 7.98 9.48 -6.72
N VAL A 107 7.50 10.31 -5.79
CA VAL A 107 6.93 9.83 -4.51
C VAL A 107 5.47 9.48 -4.70
N ILE A 108 5.05 8.32 -4.18
CA ILE A 108 3.64 7.90 -4.16
C ILE A 108 3.35 7.32 -2.77
N ILE A 109 2.21 7.70 -2.20
CA ILE A 109 1.69 7.16 -0.93
C ILE A 109 0.32 6.54 -1.21
N VAL A 110 0.15 5.27 -0.85
CA VAL A 110 -1.09 4.52 -1.10
C VAL A 110 -1.52 3.72 0.11
N TYR A 111 -2.80 3.34 0.13
CA TYR A 111 -3.31 2.43 1.15
C TYR A 111 -2.83 1.01 0.92
N THR A 112 -2.89 0.20 1.97
CA THR A 112 -2.63 -1.25 1.86
C THR A 112 -3.56 -1.93 0.83
N SER A 113 -4.79 -1.44 0.64
CA SER A 113 -5.75 -1.96 -0.34
C SER A 113 -5.34 -1.73 -1.80
N ASP A 114 -4.49 -0.75 -2.07
CA ASP A 114 -4.09 -0.37 -3.43
C ASP A 114 -2.85 -1.14 -3.89
N ILE A 115 -2.16 -1.82 -2.97
CA ILE A 115 -1.03 -2.69 -3.28
C ILE A 115 -1.57 -3.99 -3.87
N PRO A 116 -1.12 -4.41 -5.07
CA PRO A 116 -1.58 -5.64 -5.69
C PRO A 116 -1.25 -6.84 -4.80
N SER A 117 -2.21 -7.74 -4.62
CA SER A 117 -1.99 -9.04 -3.99
C SER A 117 -1.27 -10.00 -4.93
N ARG A 118 -0.61 -11.03 -4.38
CA ARG A 118 0.05 -12.07 -5.19
C ARG A 118 -0.99 -12.77 -6.08
N PRO A 119 -0.82 -12.81 -7.41
CA PRO A 119 -1.78 -13.44 -8.30
C PRO A 119 -1.80 -14.97 -8.11
N SER A 120 -2.96 -15.59 -8.33
CA SER A 120 -3.13 -17.04 -8.38
C SER A 120 -3.25 -17.52 -9.82
N GLN A 121 -2.63 -18.67 -10.13
CA GLN A 121 -2.74 -19.32 -11.45
C GLN A 121 -4.11 -19.95 -11.67
N LYS A 122 -4.81 -20.34 -10.59
CA LYS A 122 -6.15 -20.93 -10.63
C LYS A 122 -7.15 -19.95 -10.03
N SER A 123 -8.23 -19.65 -10.76
CA SER A 123 -9.42 -19.05 -10.15
C SER A 123 -10.05 -20.07 -9.21
N ASN A 124 -10.15 -19.74 -7.92
CA ASN A 124 -10.92 -20.56 -7.00
C ASN A 124 -12.40 -20.21 -7.14
N LEU A 125 -13.13 -20.97 -7.96
CA LEU A 125 -14.59 -20.86 -8.06
C LEU A 125 -15.35 -21.38 -6.81
N LEU A 126 -14.64 -21.86 -5.79
CA LEU A 126 -15.19 -22.18 -4.46
C LEU A 126 -14.84 -21.15 -3.38
N GLY A 127 -14.12 -20.08 -3.74
CA GLY A 127 -14.08 -18.89 -2.92
C GLY A 127 -15.38 -18.15 -3.16
N ILE A 128 -16.30 -18.17 -2.20
CA ILE A 128 -17.41 -17.23 -2.16
C ILE A 128 -16.76 -15.85 -2.26
N SER A 129 -16.72 -15.27 -3.46
CA SER A 129 -16.57 -13.85 -3.66
C SER A 129 -17.83 -13.26 -3.08
N SER A 130 -17.85 -13.11 -1.76
CA SER A 130 -18.76 -12.18 -1.12
C SER A 130 -18.57 -10.89 -1.92
N PRO A 131 -19.61 -10.36 -2.60
CA PRO A 131 -19.51 -8.98 -3.04
C PRO A 131 -19.07 -8.18 -1.81
N PRO A 132 -18.22 -7.14 -1.93
CA PRO A 132 -18.10 -6.21 -0.84
C PRO A 132 -19.51 -5.67 -0.62
N MET A 133 -20.20 -6.25 0.36
CA MET A 133 -21.36 -5.68 0.98
C MET A 133 -20.82 -4.40 1.57
N LEU A 134 -20.86 -3.30 0.82
CA LEU A 134 -20.82 -1.97 1.40
C LEU A 134 -22.21 -1.69 1.98
N LEU A 135 -22.63 -2.58 2.87
CA LEU A 135 -23.44 -2.18 3.99
C LEU A 135 -22.51 -1.42 4.92
N SER A 136 -22.86 -0.14 5.11
CA SER A 136 -22.69 0.55 6.38
C SER A 136 -21.24 1.02 6.62
N ASN A 137 -20.95 2.20 7.15
CA ASN A 137 -21.72 3.11 7.97
C ASN A 137 -21.11 4.51 7.78
N MET A 138 -21.81 5.54 8.24
CA MET A 138 -21.18 6.73 8.81
C MET A 138 -20.29 6.29 9.99
N SER A 139 -19.22 5.55 9.71
CA SER A 139 -18.34 4.99 10.72
C SER A 139 -17.56 6.16 11.28
N ARG A 140 -17.76 6.42 12.58
CA ARG A 140 -16.77 7.16 13.35
C ARG A 140 -15.41 6.57 12.99
N GLN A 141 -14.53 7.41 12.43
CA GLN A 141 -13.15 7.02 12.13
C GLN A 141 -12.56 6.39 13.38
N ALA A 142 -12.11 5.15 13.27
CA ALA A 142 -11.55 4.43 14.41
C ALA A 142 -10.20 5.05 14.76
N PRO A 143 -9.80 5.09 16.04
CA PRO A 143 -8.46 5.55 16.41
C PRO A 143 -7.39 4.79 15.63
N GLY A 144 -6.54 5.53 14.94
CA GLY A 144 -5.49 5.04 14.03
C GLY A 144 -5.86 5.07 12.56
N SER A 145 -7.10 5.38 12.17
CA SER A 145 -7.49 5.41 10.75
C SER A 145 -6.75 6.51 10.00
N ILE A 146 -6.31 6.20 8.78
CA ILE A 146 -5.61 7.15 7.92
C ILE A 146 -6.52 7.61 6.78
N THR A 147 -6.46 8.89 6.44
CA THR A 147 -7.01 9.45 5.20
C THR A 147 -5.89 10.08 4.38
N ILE A 148 -5.71 9.63 3.15
CA ILE A 148 -4.76 10.14 2.16
C ILE A 148 -5.53 10.92 1.10
N THR A 149 -5.14 12.17 0.89
CA THR A 149 -5.66 13.02 -0.20
C THR A 149 -4.51 13.45 -1.10
N GLU A 150 -4.65 13.19 -2.40
CA GLU A 150 -3.71 13.65 -3.43
C GLU A 150 -4.20 14.97 -4.02
N SER A 151 -3.38 16.02 -3.91
CA SER A 151 -3.64 17.34 -4.50
C SER A 151 -2.32 17.93 -5.03
N ASP A 152 -1.73 18.90 -4.33
CA ASP A 152 -0.41 19.48 -4.64
C ASP A 152 0.73 18.73 -3.89
N GLY A 153 0.63 17.40 -3.91
CA GLY A 153 1.32 16.48 -3.01
C GLY A 153 0.33 15.60 -2.24
N TYR A 154 0.82 14.94 -1.20
CA TYR A 154 0.00 14.06 -0.36
C TYR A 154 -0.28 14.74 0.98
N SER A 155 -1.56 14.81 1.36
CA SER A 155 -1.97 15.06 2.73
C SER A 155 -2.35 13.72 3.36
N VAL A 156 -1.76 13.41 4.50
CA VAL A 156 -1.97 12.18 5.26
C VAL A 156 -2.48 12.59 6.64
N GLU A 157 -3.78 12.37 6.84
CA GLU A 157 -4.48 12.65 8.08
C GLU A 157 -4.63 11.37 8.90
N ILE A 158 -4.35 11.45 10.20
CA ILE A 158 -4.43 10.32 11.14
C ILE A 158 -5.34 10.70 12.29
N GLU A 159 -6.46 10.00 12.40
CA GLU A 159 -7.41 10.21 13.49
C GLU A 159 -7.00 9.41 14.72
N CYS A 160 -6.84 10.06 15.87
CA CYS A 160 -6.41 9.41 17.11
C CYS A 160 -7.49 9.40 18.20
N GLY A 161 -8.47 10.32 18.12
CA GLY A 161 -9.49 10.49 19.15
C GLY A 161 -8.92 10.97 20.50
N ASP A 162 -9.53 10.56 21.60
CA ASP A 162 -9.09 10.97 22.94
C ASP A 162 -7.89 10.15 23.42
N LEU A 163 -6.78 10.84 23.72
CA LEU A 163 -5.53 10.25 24.18
C LEU A 163 -5.21 10.64 25.63
N GLN A 164 -5.35 9.68 26.54
CA GLN A 164 -4.91 9.82 27.94
C GLN A 164 -3.38 9.93 28.05
N PRO A 165 -2.84 10.56 29.11
CA PRO A 165 -1.41 10.55 29.40
C PRO A 165 -0.80 9.15 29.35
N GLY A 166 0.31 8.99 28.62
CA GLY A 166 1.02 7.72 28.42
C GLY A 166 0.33 6.74 27.45
N ARG A 167 -0.88 7.05 26.96
CA ARG A 167 -1.56 6.23 25.96
C ARG A 167 -0.98 6.46 24.58
N LYS A 168 -0.96 5.39 23.79
CA LYS A 168 -0.46 5.35 22.42
C LYS A 168 -1.59 4.92 21.48
N VAL A 169 -1.59 5.47 20.28
CA VAL A 169 -2.38 5.02 19.14
C VAL A 169 -1.42 4.70 18.01
N TRP A 170 -1.60 3.52 17.42
CA TRP A 170 -0.88 3.10 16.23
C TRP A 170 -1.76 3.37 15.03
N SER A 171 -1.21 3.99 14.00
CA SER A 171 -1.94 4.21 12.77
C SER A 171 -2.16 2.90 12.00
N GLU A 172 -3.02 2.94 10.99
CA GLU A 172 -3.02 1.97 9.90
C GLU A 172 -1.67 1.99 9.16
N VAL A 173 -1.42 0.93 8.40
CA VAL A 173 -0.23 0.82 7.55
C VAL A 173 -0.52 1.43 6.19
N VAL A 174 0.38 2.31 5.74
CA VAL A 174 0.38 2.87 4.39
C VAL A 174 1.67 2.50 3.70
N TYR A 175 1.64 2.47 2.37
CA TYR A 175 2.80 2.15 1.57
C TYR A 175 3.32 3.42 0.91
N VAL A 176 4.62 3.65 1.06
CA VAL A 176 5.32 4.77 0.44
C VAL A 176 6.32 4.21 -0.54
N CYS A 177 6.44 4.84 -1.71
CA CYS A 177 7.49 4.54 -2.65
C CYS A 177 8.14 5.81 -3.19
N SER A 178 9.38 5.65 -3.65
CA SER A 178 10.11 6.66 -4.40
C SER A 178 10.79 6.02 -5.60
N LYS A 179 10.74 6.66 -6.77
CA LYS A 179 11.46 6.20 -7.97
C LYS A 179 12.95 6.54 -7.95
N GLU A 180 13.36 7.49 -7.13
CA GLU A 180 14.73 8.01 -7.05
C GLU A 180 15.21 8.03 -5.58
N SER A 181 16.52 7.98 -5.37
CA SER A 181 17.11 8.11 -4.02
C SER A 181 16.92 9.55 -3.54
N GLN A 182 16.14 9.74 -2.48
CA GLN A 182 15.82 11.06 -1.94
C GLN A 182 15.43 11.00 -0.46
N THR A 183 15.31 12.17 0.17
CA THR A 183 14.72 12.29 1.51
C THR A 183 13.27 12.74 1.35
N ILE A 184 12.34 11.89 1.78
CA ILE A 184 10.92 12.21 1.86
C ILE A 184 10.66 12.82 3.23
N THR A 185 10.18 14.07 3.26
CA THR A 185 9.87 14.78 4.51
C THR A 185 8.37 14.92 4.68
N PHE A 186 7.87 14.39 5.80
CA PHE A 186 6.50 14.55 6.28
C PHE A 186 6.47 15.75 7.21
N ARG A 187 5.94 16.88 6.73
CA ARG A 187 5.78 18.10 7.53
C ARG A 187 4.35 18.22 7.98
N GLY A 188 4.13 18.20 9.28
CA GLY A 188 2.78 18.14 9.82
C GLY A 188 2.58 18.89 11.11
N ALA A 189 1.37 18.79 11.62
CA ALA A 189 1.02 19.29 12.93
C ALA A 189 0.06 18.32 13.63
N VAL A 190 0.20 18.25 14.95
CA VAL A 190 -0.72 17.56 15.85
C VAL A 190 -1.72 18.56 16.38
N PHE A 191 -3.00 18.23 16.25
CA PHE A 191 -4.12 19.03 16.71
C PHE A 191 -4.82 18.31 17.86
N ALA A 192 -5.38 19.07 18.80
CA ALA A 192 -6.24 18.59 19.87
C ALA A 192 -7.05 19.77 20.42
N ASP A 193 -8.26 19.53 20.92
CA ASP A 193 -9.16 20.60 21.39
C ASP A 193 -8.57 21.42 22.55
N ASN A 194 -7.73 20.78 23.37
CA ASN A 194 -7.10 21.39 24.53
C ASN A 194 -5.66 21.86 24.27
N LEU A 195 -5.20 21.86 23.02
CA LEU A 195 -3.93 22.47 22.65
C LEU A 195 -4.17 23.93 22.21
N PRO A 196 -3.48 24.93 22.81
CA PRO A 196 -3.67 26.33 22.46
C PRO A 196 -3.18 26.65 21.03
N LYS A 197 -2.24 25.87 20.52
CA LYS A 197 -1.74 25.92 19.15
C LYS A 197 -1.40 24.50 18.68
N PRO A 198 -1.55 24.21 17.38
CA PRO A 198 -1.08 22.95 16.81
C PRO A 198 0.41 22.76 17.09
N ARG A 199 0.81 21.52 17.39
CA ARG A 199 2.21 21.18 17.63
C ARG A 199 2.83 20.66 16.34
N ASN A 200 3.73 21.43 15.76
CA ASN A 200 4.44 21.02 14.54
C ASN A 200 5.29 19.77 14.78
N VAL A 201 5.30 18.89 13.80
CA VAL A 201 6.10 17.67 13.75
C VAL A 201 6.70 17.54 12.36
N GLU A 202 7.94 17.09 12.30
CA GLU A 202 8.61 16.73 11.06
C GLU A 202 9.17 15.31 11.20
N LEU A 203 8.87 14.46 10.21
CA LEU A 203 9.40 13.10 10.10
C LEU A 203 10.10 12.93 8.75
N CYS A 204 11.24 12.23 8.74
CA CYS A 204 12.07 12.07 7.55
C CYS A 204 12.31 10.61 7.18
N ILE A 205 12.25 10.31 5.90
CA ILE A 205 12.58 9.00 5.35
C ILE A 205 13.68 9.16 4.32
N ASN A 206 14.84 8.56 4.58
CA ASN A 206 15.92 8.52 3.62
C ASN A 206 15.80 7.27 2.74
N THR A 207 15.53 7.45 1.46
CA THR A 207 15.35 6.34 0.52
C THR A 207 16.59 6.16 -0.34
N THR A 208 17.08 4.92 -0.41
CA THR A 208 18.10 4.51 -1.39
C THR A 208 17.43 3.60 -2.41
N ILE A 209 17.44 4.00 -3.68
CA ILE A 209 16.75 3.29 -4.76
C ILE A 209 17.77 2.70 -5.72
N ASP A 210 17.77 1.36 -5.81
CA ASP A 210 18.57 0.61 -6.76
C ASP A 210 17.80 0.44 -8.07
N ALA A 211 18.43 0.78 -9.20
CA ALA A 211 17.85 0.58 -10.52
C ALA A 211 18.22 -0.80 -11.05
N THR A 212 17.22 -1.61 -11.38
CA THR A 212 17.40 -2.94 -11.95
C THR A 212 16.47 -3.14 -13.14
N ALA A 213 16.66 -4.22 -13.90
CA ALA A 213 15.77 -4.61 -14.97
C ALA A 213 15.50 -6.12 -14.88
N LEU A 214 14.24 -6.49 -15.10
CA LEU A 214 13.81 -7.89 -15.14
C LEU A 214 13.57 -8.30 -16.60
N SER A 215 14.18 -9.40 -17.03
CA SER A 215 13.88 -9.99 -18.34
C SER A 215 12.60 -10.83 -18.30
N VAL A 216 12.01 -11.10 -19.47
CA VAL A 216 10.85 -12.00 -19.59
C VAL A 216 11.19 -13.40 -19.06
N THR A 217 12.36 -13.94 -19.40
CA THR A 217 12.79 -15.26 -18.93
C THR A 217 12.88 -15.34 -17.41
N GLN A 218 13.39 -14.30 -16.75
CA GLN A 218 13.42 -14.22 -15.30
C GLN A 218 12.01 -14.12 -14.69
N LEU A 219 11.13 -13.29 -15.28
CA LEU A 219 9.73 -13.18 -14.83
C LEU A 219 8.98 -14.53 -14.89
N LEU A 220 9.21 -15.31 -15.95
CA LEU A 220 8.59 -16.62 -16.14
C LEU A 220 9.13 -17.69 -15.16
N SER A 221 10.25 -17.43 -14.49
CA SER A 221 10.88 -18.34 -13.54
C SER A 221 10.51 -18.08 -12.06
N LEU A 222 9.74 -17.03 -11.78
CA LEU A 222 9.25 -16.67 -10.43
C LEU A 222 7.99 -17.44 -10.03
#